data_AF-A0A967LBS2-F1
#
_entry.id   AF-A0A967LBS2-F1
#
_cell.length_a   1.000
_cell.length_b   1.000
_cell.length_c   1.000
_cell.angle_alpha   90.00
_cell.angle_beta   90.00
_cell.angle_gamma   90.00
#
_symmetry.space_group_name_H-M   'P 1'
#
loop_
_entity.id
_entity.type
_entity.pdbx_description
1 polymer ?
#
loop_
_entity_poly.entity_id
_entity_poly.type
_entity_poly.pdbx_seq_one_letter_code
_entity_poly.pdbx_strand_id
1 'polypeptide(L)'
;MKAAPIFLLALSSLVVADTHQGESIFNGKDLTGWKVPEGNIWWSVQDGAIVAKSGPQKKGSTLWTEKIYTDFEMECEFRFDGKGDSGVYV
;
A
#
# COMPACT_ATOMS: atom_id res chain seq x y z
N MET A 1 21.81 -30.49 -54.28
CA MET A 1 21.03 -30.47 -53.03
C MET A 1 21.57 -29.34 -52.16
N LYS A 2 20.82 -28.25 -51.97
CA LYS A 2 21.23 -27.12 -51.11
C LYS A 2 20.36 -27.15 -49.86
N ALA A 3 20.97 -27.32 -48.69
CA ALA A 3 20.29 -27.25 -47.40
C ALA A 3 19.98 -25.79 -47.07
N ALA A 4 18.72 -25.49 -46.72
CA ALA A 4 18.32 -24.17 -46.25
C ALA A 4 18.54 -24.07 -44.71
N PRO A 5 19.00 -22.92 -44.19
CA PRO A 5 19.19 -22.77 -42.76
C PRO A 5 17.84 -22.55 -42.07
N ILE A 6 17.53 -23.39 -41.09
CA ILE A 6 16.40 -23.20 -40.18
C ILE A 6 16.80 -22.12 -39.18
N PHE A 7 16.21 -20.94 -39.31
CA PHE A 7 16.31 -19.89 -38.29
C PHE A 7 15.33 -20.22 -37.17
N LEU A 8 15.85 -20.60 -35.99
CA LEU A 8 15.05 -20.80 -34.80
C LEU A 8 14.73 -19.41 -34.20
N LEU A 9 13.52 -18.90 -34.42
CA LEU A 9 13.03 -17.72 -33.71
C LEU A 9 12.76 -18.13 -32.25
N ALA A 10 13.63 -17.72 -31.33
CA ALA A 10 13.31 -17.79 -29.90
C ALA A 10 12.21 -16.75 -29.62
N LEU A 11 10.97 -17.22 -29.44
CA LEU A 11 9.89 -16.42 -28.89
C LEU A 11 10.22 -16.17 -27.41
N SER A 12 10.78 -15.00 -27.10
CA SER A 12 10.83 -14.52 -25.72
C SER A 12 9.40 -14.30 -25.24
N SER A 13 8.89 -15.20 -24.40
CA SER A 13 7.63 -14.99 -23.72
C SER A 13 7.72 -13.70 -22.91
N LEU A 14 6.94 -12.69 -23.30
CA LEU A 14 6.68 -11.53 -22.48
C LEU A 14 6.07 -12.04 -21.16
N VAL A 15 6.84 -11.98 -20.08
CA VAL A 15 6.28 -12.03 -18.75
C VAL A 15 5.54 -10.72 -18.58
N VAL A 16 4.23 -10.75 -18.75
CA VAL A 16 3.37 -9.67 -18.28
C VAL A 16 3.41 -9.78 -16.76
N ALA A 17 4.16 -8.89 -16.11
CA ALA A 17 4.02 -8.70 -14.67
C ALA A 17 2.59 -8.26 -14.45
N ASP A 18 1.81 -9.08 -13.74
CA ASP A 18 0.44 -8.76 -13.39
C ASP A 18 0.49 -7.62 -12.36
N THR A 19 0.49 -6.38 -12.83
CA THR A 19 0.30 -5.24 -11.95
C THR A 19 -1.19 -5.22 -11.62
N HIS A 20 -1.59 -6.03 -10.63
CA HIS A 20 -2.87 -5.90 -9.98
C HIS A 20 -2.94 -4.51 -9.32
N GLN A 21 -3.28 -3.49 -10.10
CA GLN A 21 -3.52 -2.14 -9.61
C GLN A 21 -4.92 -2.11 -9.01
N GLY A 22 -5.00 -2.54 -7.75
CA GLY A 22 -6.17 -2.29 -6.91
C GLY A 22 -6.49 -0.80 -6.84
N GLU A 23 -7.75 -0.47 -6.59
CA GLU A 23 -8.15 0.91 -6.34
C GLU A 23 -7.51 1.40 -5.04
N SER A 24 -6.80 2.54 -5.09
CA SER A 24 -6.19 3.12 -3.89
C SER A 24 -7.26 3.50 -2.87
N ILE A 25 -7.14 2.95 -1.66
CA ILE A 25 -8.02 3.31 -0.53
C ILE A 25 -7.65 4.65 0.10
N PHE A 26 -6.49 5.21 -0.25
CA PHE A 26 -6.03 6.52 0.21
C PHE A 26 -6.01 7.52 -0.94
N ASN A 27 -6.64 8.67 -0.73
CA ASN A 27 -6.79 9.72 -1.74
C ASN A 27 -5.57 10.63 -1.91
N GLY A 28 -4.52 10.43 -1.11
CA GLY A 28 -3.27 11.22 -1.15
C GLY A 28 -3.37 12.61 -0.51
N LYS A 29 -4.50 12.99 0.09
CA LYS A 29 -4.77 14.37 0.52
C LYS A 29 -5.21 14.48 1.97
N ASP A 30 -6.10 13.60 2.40
CA ASP A 30 -6.70 13.64 3.73
C ASP A 30 -7.16 12.24 4.18
N LEU A 31 -7.80 12.19 5.35
CA LEU A 31 -8.27 10.94 5.96
C LEU A 31 -9.72 10.61 5.58
N THR A 32 -10.25 11.14 4.48
CA THR A 32 -11.57 10.72 3.96
C THR A 32 -11.55 9.22 3.68
N GLY A 33 -12.58 8.50 4.13
CA GLY A 33 -12.64 7.04 4.06
C GLY A 33 -11.99 6.32 5.25
N TRP A 34 -11.49 7.06 6.24
CA TRP A 34 -10.91 6.53 7.47
C TRP A 34 -11.67 6.99 8.72
N LYS A 35 -11.83 6.10 9.69
CA LYS A 35 -12.41 6.38 11.00
C LYS A 35 -11.39 7.10 11.88
N VAL A 36 -11.34 8.43 11.76
CA VAL A 36 -10.46 9.28 12.56
C VAL A 36 -10.89 9.23 14.04
N PRO A 37 -9.98 8.92 14.99
CA PRO A 37 -10.30 8.88 16.42
C PRO A 37 -10.82 10.22 16.94
N GLU A 38 -11.72 10.18 17.93
CA GLU A 38 -12.12 11.40 18.64
C GLU A 38 -10.90 12.05 19.30
N GLY A 39 -10.78 13.38 19.15
CA GLY A 39 -9.62 14.12 19.66
C GLY A 39 -8.29 13.74 18.98
N ASN A 40 -8.32 13.30 17.72
CA ASN A 40 -7.16 12.80 16.99
C ASN A 40 -5.90 13.68 17.14
N ILE A 41 -4.88 13.09 17.77
CA ILE A 41 -3.52 13.61 17.85
C ILE A 41 -2.49 12.66 17.23
N TRP A 42 -2.92 11.54 16.64
CA TRP A 42 -2.02 10.46 16.20
C TRP A 42 -1.83 10.41 14.70
N TRP A 43 -2.86 10.81 13.94
CA TRP A 43 -2.92 10.62 12.50
C TRP A 43 -2.97 11.96 11.78
N SER A 44 -2.18 12.10 10.72
CA SER A 44 -2.19 13.27 9.85
C SER A 44 -1.84 12.83 8.43
N VAL A 45 -2.07 13.71 7.45
CA VAL A 45 -1.53 13.54 6.10
C VAL A 45 -0.47 14.60 5.86
N GLN A 46 0.72 14.17 5.43
CA GLN A 46 1.83 15.06 5.09
C GLN A 46 2.52 14.52 3.83
N ASP A 47 2.81 15.40 2.87
CA ASP A 47 3.48 15.06 1.62
C ASP A 47 2.88 13.86 0.87
N GLY A 48 1.55 13.76 0.90
CA GLY A 48 0.84 12.67 0.23
C GLY A 48 0.97 11.32 0.90
N ALA A 49 1.32 11.26 2.19
CA ALA A 49 1.38 10.04 2.99
C ALA A 49 0.61 10.19 4.31
N ILE A 50 0.01 9.08 4.78
CA ILE A 50 -0.53 9.00 6.13
C ILE A 50 0.65 8.91 7.11
N VAL A 51 0.70 9.83 8.07
CA VAL A 51 1.75 9.92 9.08
C VAL A 51 1.18 9.61 10.46
N ALA A 52 1.76 8.58 11.08
CA ALA A 52 1.49 8.18 12.45
C ALA A 52 2.46 8.85 13.42
N LYS A 53 1.97 9.24 14.60
CA LYS A 53 2.79 9.62 15.75
C LYS A 53 2.21 9.11 17.06
N SER A 54 3.07 8.90 18.05
CA SER A 54 2.64 8.63 19.42
C SER A 54 2.16 9.90 20.10
N GLY A 55 1.13 9.77 20.95
CA GLY A 55 0.72 10.82 21.86
C GLY A 55 1.72 11.03 23.02
N PRO A 56 1.49 12.02 23.89
CA PRO A 56 2.41 12.39 24.98
C PRO A 56 2.80 11.25 25.93
N GLN A 57 1.91 10.26 26.10
CA GLN A 57 2.14 9.09 26.95
C GLN A 57 2.78 7.91 26.20
N LYS A 58 3.33 8.14 25.00
CA LYS A 58 3.88 7.10 24.11
C LYS A 58 2.84 6.03 23.74
N LYS A 59 1.59 6.46 23.56
CA LYS A 59 0.47 5.63 23.12
C LYS A 59 0.06 6.02 21.70
N GLY A 60 -0.13 5.02 20.85
CA GLY A 60 -0.75 5.20 19.54
C GLY A 60 -2.28 5.07 19.60
N SER A 61 -2.90 5.21 18.45
CA SER A 61 -4.28 4.79 18.17
C SER A 61 -4.25 3.94 16.91
N THR A 62 -5.26 3.11 16.68
CA THR A 62 -5.47 2.48 15.37
C THR A 62 -6.25 3.42 14.45
N LEU A 63 -5.98 3.39 13.15
CA LEU A 63 -6.76 4.07 12.11
C LEU A 63 -7.42 3.00 11.25
N TRP A 64 -8.75 2.93 11.32
CA TRP A 64 -9.54 1.94 10.57
C TRP A 64 -10.12 2.55 9.32
N THR A 65 -10.30 1.76 8.26
CA THR A 65 -11.13 2.17 7.12
C THR A 65 -12.59 2.28 7.54
N GLU A 66 -13.34 3.16 6.88
CA GLU A 66 -14.81 3.21 7.00
C GLU A 66 -15.45 1.98 6.36
N LYS A 67 -14.93 1.59 5.18
CA LYS A 67 -15.35 0.40 4.45
C LYS A 67 -14.84 -0.88 5.12
N ILE A 68 -15.65 -1.93 5.03
CA ILE A 68 -15.34 -3.29 5.45
C ILE A 68 -15.02 -4.11 4.20
N TYR A 69 -14.00 -4.95 4.28
CA TYR A 69 -13.53 -5.82 3.22
C TYR A 69 -13.60 -7.28 3.68
N THR A 70 -13.75 -8.20 2.73
CA THR A 70 -13.77 -9.65 3.00
C THR A 70 -12.64 -10.34 2.25
N ASP A 71 -12.78 -10.48 0.93
CA ASP A 71 -11.76 -11.03 0.05
C ASP A 71 -11.03 -9.85 -0.59
N PHE A 72 -9.75 -9.70 -0.26
CA PHE A 72 -8.96 -8.59 -0.77
C PHE A 72 -7.48 -8.97 -0.89
N GLU A 73 -6.81 -8.27 -1.78
CA GLU A 73 -5.36 -8.16 -1.83
C GLU A 73 -5.01 -6.72 -1.47
N MET A 74 -4.01 -6.53 -0.60
CA MET A 74 -3.61 -5.22 -0.12
C MET A 74 -2.13 -5.02 -0.38
N GLU A 75 -1.81 -3.91 -1.03
CA GLU A 75 -0.46 -3.40 -1.18
C GLU A 75 -0.35 -2.06 -0.46
N CYS A 76 0.74 -1.86 0.28
CA CYS A 76 1.08 -0.57 0.85
C CYS A 76 2.59 -0.40 0.94
N GLU A 77 3.05 0.83 0.71
CA GLU A 77 4.40 1.23 1.05
C GLU A 77 4.39 1.86 2.45
N PHE A 78 5.44 1.62 3.22
CA PHE A 78 5.64 2.25 4.51
C PHE A 78 7.07 2.73 4.66
N ARG A 79 7.24 3.80 5.43
CA ARG A 79 8.54 4.28 5.88
C ARG A 79 8.52 4.38 7.39
N PHE A 80 9.59 3.91 8.00
CA PHE A 80 9.72 3.88 9.44
C PHE A 80 11.08 4.46 9.84
N ASP A 81 11.09 5.35 10.82
CA ASP A 81 12.32 5.93 11.37
C ASP A 81 12.30 5.84 12.91
N GLY A 82 13.43 5.45 13.49
CA GLY A 82 13.62 5.38 14.94
C GLY A 82 13.01 4.15 15.62
N LYS A 83 12.48 4.38 16.84
CA LYS A 83 11.93 3.34 17.72
C LYS A 83 10.42 3.50 17.84
N GLY A 84 9.69 2.46 17.49
CA GLY A 84 8.25 2.37 17.66
C GLY A 84 7.74 1.02 17.15
N ASP A 85 6.43 0.84 17.26
CA ASP A 85 5.74 -0.38 16.87
C ASP A 85 4.48 0.03 16.10
N SER A 86 4.27 -0.57 14.94
CA SER A 86 3.15 -0.32 14.04
C SER A 86 2.85 -1.59 13.26
N GLY A 87 1.65 -1.67 12.69
CA GLY A 87 1.24 -2.83 11.91
C GLY A 87 -0.05 -2.58 11.15
N VAL A 88 -0.31 -3.46 10.21
CA VAL A 88 -1.59 -3.56 9.51
C VAL A 88 -2.46 -4.59 10.23
N TYR A 89 -3.71 -4.23 10.48
CA TYR A 89 -4.72 -5.11 11.06
C TYR A 89 -5.76 -5.42 9.99
N VAL A 90 -6.19 -6.68 9.93
CA VAL A 90 -7.20 -7.20 8.99
C VAL A 90 -8.30 -7.93 9.72
#